data_AF-A0A2H9MG98-F1
#
_entry.id   AF-A0A2H9MG98-F1
#
_cell.length_a   1.000
_cell.length_b   1.000
_cell.length_c   1.000
_cell.angle_alpha   90.00
_cell.angle_beta   90.00
_cell.angle_gamma   90.00
#
_symmetry.space_group_name_H-M   'P 1'
#
loop_
_entity.id
_entity.type
_entity.pdbx_description
1 polymer ?
#
loop_
_entity_poly.entity_id
_entity_poly.type
_entity_poly.pdbx_seq_one_letter_code
_entity_poly.pdbx_strand_id
1 'polypeptide(L)'
;MVLAGLSQQFLKERLQLTDQAKGSVLEVKEVKGMGTTIDVIIYDGVVRVGDHIVIGGRKPISSKIKALLRPPALRELRVEKNFDYIKEVPAAAGIKIYAPGLEDVIAGSPVIFVSDEKLIEDAKKKLQKEVEEVEFSLNVDGVVAKSDTLGSLEALIKMLKDNGVPIRKAEIGPVTKQDVVEADTVQEEERRAIIGFNVSMLSDAEEMARDLKIKTFFNNIIYRLIEDYQKWFMDSKERKKQSKIEKLIRPCKFRVIPGLVFRNRAPAVFGVEIMNGVLKPGTPVKVEKSGKDVGKVDQVQKEGKNINEAKTGDKVAVSMDEPTIGRQIQEGDVLVSIITRGIIQGLKEVWDKLQDDEKALLKEWGLV
;
A
#
# COMPACT_ATOMS: atom_id res chain seq x y z
N MET A 1 26.37 8.04 -36.92
CA MET A 1 25.46 8.82 -37.79
C MET A 1 23.98 8.52 -37.60
N VAL A 2 23.58 7.30 -37.20
CA VAL A 2 22.16 6.95 -36.98
C VAL A 2 21.47 7.88 -35.96
N LEU A 3 22.07 8.09 -34.78
CA LEU A 3 21.50 8.96 -33.75
C LEU A 3 21.30 10.40 -34.22
N ALA A 4 22.28 10.97 -34.93
CA ALA A 4 22.19 12.32 -35.46
C ALA A 4 21.07 12.45 -36.50
N GLY A 5 20.96 11.48 -37.42
CA GLY A 5 19.91 11.46 -38.43
C GLY A 5 18.51 11.33 -37.83
N LEU A 6 18.30 10.38 -36.92
CA LEU A 6 17.02 10.18 -36.24
C LEU A 6 16.61 11.41 -35.42
N SER A 7 17.55 11.99 -34.66
CA SER A 7 17.26 13.18 -33.83
C SER A 7 16.90 14.37 -34.71
N GLN A 8 17.65 14.62 -35.78
CA GLN A 8 17.38 15.71 -36.70
C GLN A 8 16.05 15.54 -37.45
N GLN A 9 15.70 14.31 -37.84
CA GLN A 9 14.48 14.02 -38.60
C GLN A 9 13.22 14.09 -37.73
N PHE A 10 13.26 13.51 -36.52
CA PHE A 10 12.06 13.32 -35.69
C PHE A 10 11.93 14.31 -34.53
N LEU A 11 13.01 14.97 -34.11
CA LEU A 11 13.02 15.85 -32.93
C LEU A 11 13.28 17.32 -33.27
N LYS A 12 13.24 17.71 -34.55
CA LYS A 12 13.57 19.07 -35.01
C LYS A 12 12.85 20.17 -34.23
N GLU A 13 11.55 20.02 -34.02
CA GLU A 13 10.74 21.00 -33.26
C GLU A 13 11.08 21.00 -31.76
N ARG A 14 11.42 19.84 -31.19
CA ARG A 14 11.76 19.71 -29.76
C ARG A 14 13.18 20.18 -29.42
N LEU A 15 14.04 20.33 -30.42
CA LEU A 15 15.43 20.78 -30.26
C LEU A 15 15.61 22.29 -30.50
N GLN A 16 14.53 23.02 -30.79
CA GLN A 16 14.58 24.48 -30.90
C GLN A 16 14.76 25.11 -29.52
N LEU A 17 15.74 26.02 -29.41
CA LEU A 17 16.00 26.76 -28.19
C LEU A 17 15.12 28.01 -28.11
N THR A 18 14.68 28.32 -26.90
CA THR A 18 13.99 29.56 -26.54
C THR A 18 14.90 30.49 -25.74
N ASP A 19 14.45 31.72 -25.49
CA ASP A 19 15.26 32.70 -24.73
C ASP A 19 15.31 32.41 -23.23
N GLN A 20 14.28 31.74 -22.68
CA GLN A 20 14.21 31.42 -21.25
C GLN A 20 15.01 30.16 -20.96
N ALA A 21 16.12 30.29 -20.24
CA ALA A 21 16.92 29.14 -19.88
C ALA A 21 16.24 28.24 -18.85
N LYS A 22 16.29 26.93 -19.12
CA LYS A 22 15.68 25.88 -18.30
C LYS A 22 16.64 24.72 -18.13
N GLY A 23 16.50 24.03 -17.00
CA GLY A 23 17.31 22.88 -16.69
C GLY A 23 16.70 21.98 -15.62
N SER A 24 17.47 20.98 -15.21
CA SER A 24 17.16 20.14 -14.05
C SER A 24 18.42 19.92 -13.23
N VAL A 25 18.27 19.93 -11.90
CA VAL A 25 19.35 19.61 -10.97
C VAL A 25 19.67 18.12 -11.09
N LEU A 26 20.93 17.81 -11.37
CA LEU A 26 21.44 16.45 -11.39
C LEU A 26 21.87 16.01 -9.99
N GLU A 27 22.73 16.80 -9.34
CA GLU A 27 23.33 16.47 -8.04
C GLU A 27 23.57 17.72 -7.19
N VAL A 28 23.54 17.56 -5.87
CA VAL A 28 23.94 18.59 -4.90
C VAL A 28 25.22 18.13 -4.20
N LYS A 29 26.26 18.96 -4.20
CA LYS A 29 27.59 18.61 -3.68
C LYS A 29 28.24 19.75 -2.93
N GLU A 30 28.87 19.43 -1.81
CA GLU A 30 29.80 20.36 -1.16
C GLU A 30 31.15 20.39 -1.88
N VAL A 31 31.61 21.60 -2.18
CA VAL A 31 32.93 21.86 -2.76
C VAL A 31 33.73 22.74 -1.81
N LYS A 32 34.94 22.29 -1.47
CA LYS A 32 35.83 23.01 -0.56
C LYS A 32 36.11 24.42 -1.08
N GLY A 33 35.83 25.43 -0.26
CA GLY A 33 36.00 26.85 -0.59
C GLY A 33 34.79 27.51 -1.28
N MET A 34 33.78 26.74 -1.68
CA MET A 34 32.53 27.26 -2.25
C MET A 34 31.30 26.90 -1.40
N GLY A 35 31.38 25.87 -0.55
CA GLY A 35 30.20 25.35 0.15
C GLY A 35 29.34 24.52 -0.80
N THR A 36 28.01 24.61 -0.66
CA THR A 36 27.08 23.84 -1.48
C THR A 36 27.03 24.34 -2.92
N THR A 37 27.21 23.41 -3.85
CA THR A 37 27.11 23.61 -5.30
C THR A 37 26.13 22.61 -5.88
N ILE A 38 25.60 22.91 -7.06
CA ILE A 38 24.69 22.00 -7.77
C ILE A 38 25.23 21.72 -9.17
N ASP A 39 25.08 20.48 -9.62
CA ASP A 39 25.29 20.10 -11.00
C ASP A 39 23.95 20.17 -11.72
N VAL A 40 23.89 20.90 -12.84
CA VAL A 40 22.65 21.18 -13.57
C VAL A 40 22.84 20.83 -15.04
N ILE A 41 21.85 20.17 -15.62
CA ILE A 41 21.72 20.01 -17.07
C ILE A 41 20.81 21.11 -17.58
N ILE A 42 21.37 22.00 -18.40
CA ILE A 42 20.65 23.04 -19.13
C ILE A 42 20.25 22.43 -20.47
N TYR A 43 18.94 22.41 -20.74
CA TYR A 43 18.38 21.87 -21.98
C TYR A 43 17.69 22.93 -22.83
N ASP A 44 17.52 24.16 -22.33
CA ASP A 44 16.97 25.28 -23.08
C ASP A 44 17.66 26.61 -22.70
N GLY A 45 17.70 27.57 -23.62
CA GLY A 45 18.22 28.93 -23.46
C GLY A 45 19.72 29.07 -23.14
N VAL A 46 20.09 30.24 -22.62
CA VAL A 46 21.47 30.60 -22.26
C VAL A 46 21.51 31.10 -20.82
N VAL A 47 22.44 30.58 -20.03
CA VAL A 47 22.65 30.96 -18.62
C VAL A 47 23.91 31.81 -18.49
N ARG A 48 23.84 32.89 -17.71
CA ARG A 48 24.97 33.81 -17.48
C ARG A 48 25.28 33.96 -16.00
N VAL A 49 26.54 34.27 -15.69
CA VAL A 49 26.93 34.70 -14.34
C VAL A 49 26.19 36.00 -14.00
N GLY A 50 25.56 36.05 -12.83
CA GLY A 50 24.75 37.19 -12.37
C GLY A 50 23.25 37.01 -12.58
N ASP A 51 22.81 36.04 -13.39
CA ASP A 51 21.40 35.66 -13.47
C ASP A 51 20.91 35.09 -12.12
N HIS A 52 19.60 35.10 -11.94
CA HIS A 52 18.94 34.42 -10.84
C HIS A 52 18.56 33.00 -11.26
N ILE A 53 18.89 32.03 -10.41
CA ILE A 53 18.42 30.67 -10.52
C ILE A 53 17.21 30.50 -9.62
N VAL A 54 16.11 29.98 -10.17
CA VAL A 54 14.90 29.61 -9.44
C VAL A 54 14.74 28.09 -9.55
N ILE A 55 14.64 27.42 -8.41
CA ILE A 55 14.64 25.96 -8.30
C ILE A 55 13.31 25.51 -7.72
N GLY A 56 12.68 24.54 -8.38
CA GLY A 56 11.41 23.96 -7.97
C GLY A 56 11.54 23.04 -6.76
N GLY A 57 10.52 23.08 -5.91
CA GLY A 57 10.38 22.27 -4.71
C GLY A 57 9.18 22.76 -3.90
N ARG A 58 8.88 22.12 -2.77
CA ARG A 58 7.79 22.56 -1.87
C ARG A 58 7.90 24.02 -1.45
N LYS A 59 9.14 24.50 -1.29
CA LYS A 59 9.47 25.91 -1.10
C LYS A 59 10.47 26.27 -2.20
N PRO A 60 10.03 26.92 -3.28
CA PRO A 60 10.91 27.31 -4.36
C PRO A 60 12.08 28.16 -3.85
N ILE A 61 13.29 27.77 -4.21
CA ILE A 61 14.53 28.46 -3.82
C ILE A 61 14.89 29.41 -4.95
N SER A 62 15.25 30.66 -4.61
CA SER A 62 15.79 31.61 -5.58
C SER A 62 17.11 32.18 -5.09
N SER A 63 18.13 32.18 -5.95
CA SER A 63 19.45 32.68 -5.60
C SER A 63 20.13 33.32 -6.80
N LYS A 64 21.17 34.13 -6.56
CA LYS A 64 21.94 34.82 -7.59
C LYS A 64 23.21 34.06 -7.90
N ILE A 65 23.40 33.69 -9.16
CA ILE A 65 24.55 32.91 -9.62
C ILE A 65 25.83 33.71 -9.43
N LYS A 66 26.79 33.13 -8.70
CA LYS A 66 28.11 33.71 -8.44
C LYS A 66 29.17 33.17 -9.38
N ALA A 67 29.08 31.90 -9.75
CA ALA A 67 29.98 31.29 -10.72
C ALA A 67 29.30 30.16 -11.49
N LEU A 68 29.68 30.05 -12.76
CA LEU A 68 29.41 28.91 -13.62
C LEU A 68 30.73 28.17 -13.85
N LEU A 69 30.70 26.87 -13.66
CA LEU A 69 31.87 26.01 -13.62
C LEU A 69 31.68 24.85 -14.61
N ARG A 70 32.65 24.65 -15.50
CA ARG A 70 32.66 23.54 -16.46
C ARG A 70 33.84 22.61 -16.15
N PRO A 71 33.68 21.28 -16.27
CA PRO A 71 34.84 20.40 -16.24
C PRO A 71 35.76 20.69 -17.45
N PRO A 72 37.07 20.45 -17.32
CA PRO A 72 37.99 20.48 -18.43
C PRO A 72 37.55 19.54 -19.56
N ALA A 73 38.03 19.79 -20.77
CA ALA A 73 37.72 18.94 -21.92
C ALA A 73 37.99 17.46 -21.62
N LEU A 74 37.10 16.58 -22.09
CA LEU A 74 37.16 15.12 -21.92
C LEU A 74 37.00 14.61 -20.48
N ARG A 75 36.50 15.44 -19.55
CA ARG A 75 36.21 15.04 -18.17
C ARG A 75 34.76 15.27 -17.78
N GLU A 76 34.29 14.48 -16.82
CA GLU A 76 32.90 14.45 -16.39
C GLU A 76 32.69 15.19 -15.06
N LEU A 77 31.59 15.94 -14.94
CA LEU A 77 31.18 16.67 -13.73
C LEU A 77 31.16 15.81 -12.47
N ARG A 78 30.79 14.52 -12.61
CA ARG A 78 30.63 13.62 -11.47
C ARG A 78 31.96 13.25 -10.79
N VAL A 79 33.06 13.28 -11.54
CA VAL A 79 34.37 12.78 -11.12
C VAL A 79 35.37 13.91 -10.86
N GLU A 80 35.23 15.03 -11.58
CA GLU A 80 36.22 16.10 -11.59
C GLU A 80 36.19 16.98 -10.32
N LYS A 81 37.37 17.49 -9.93
CA LYS A 81 37.56 18.42 -8.80
C LYS A 81 38.08 19.80 -9.22
N ASN A 82 38.69 19.91 -10.40
CA ASN A 82 39.20 21.15 -10.99
C ASN A 82 38.23 21.67 -12.05
N PHE A 83 37.80 22.92 -11.93
CA PHE A 83 36.79 23.50 -12.81
C PHE A 83 37.27 24.79 -13.46
N ASP A 84 36.87 24.99 -14.72
CA ASP A 84 37.07 26.23 -15.44
C ASP A 84 35.88 27.16 -15.22
N TYR A 85 36.18 28.43 -14.93
CA TYR A 85 35.16 29.47 -14.77
C TYR A 85 34.73 30.00 -16.13
N ILE A 86 33.42 30.02 -16.36
CA ILE A 86 32.84 30.56 -17.59
C ILE A 86 31.84 31.67 -17.27
N LYS A 87 31.66 32.59 -18.22
CA LYS A 87 30.75 33.74 -18.05
C LYS A 87 29.32 33.42 -18.48
N GLU A 88 29.18 32.58 -19.50
CA GLU A 88 27.88 32.15 -20.02
C GLU A 88 27.98 30.76 -20.64
N VAL A 89 26.84 30.07 -20.72
CA VAL A 89 26.73 28.75 -21.35
C VAL A 89 25.37 28.60 -22.05
N PRO A 90 25.34 28.23 -23.34
CA PRO A 90 24.11 27.88 -24.03
C PRO A 90 23.73 26.42 -23.78
N ALA A 91 22.44 26.10 -23.88
CA ALA A 91 21.97 24.73 -23.98
C ALA A 91 22.49 24.05 -25.27
N ALA A 92 22.70 22.73 -25.28
CA ALA A 92 22.61 21.79 -24.17
C ALA A 92 23.94 21.68 -23.41
N ALA A 93 23.94 21.82 -22.08
CA ALA A 93 25.16 21.79 -21.29
C ALA A 93 24.95 21.22 -19.88
N GLY A 94 25.88 20.38 -19.44
CA GLY A 94 26.06 20.07 -18.02
C GLY A 94 27.03 21.07 -17.41
N ILE A 95 26.64 21.74 -16.34
CA ILE A 95 27.48 22.71 -15.63
C ILE A 95 27.33 22.57 -14.12
N LYS A 96 28.37 22.97 -13.40
CA LYS A 96 28.32 23.16 -11.96
C LYS A 96 28.03 24.64 -11.68
N ILE A 97 27.06 24.90 -10.79
CA ILE A 97 26.63 26.24 -10.41
C ILE A 97 26.96 26.45 -8.94
N TYR A 98 27.54 27.61 -8.66
CA TYR A 98 27.68 28.13 -7.31
C TYR A 98 26.75 29.34 -7.11
N ALA A 99 25.88 29.23 -6.12
CA ALA A 99 25.05 30.31 -5.60
C ALA A 99 24.81 30.05 -4.09
N PRO A 100 24.56 31.09 -3.27
CA PRO A 100 24.26 30.91 -1.85
C PRO A 100 22.86 30.29 -1.64
N GLY A 101 22.65 29.55 -0.56
CA GLY A 101 21.30 29.07 -0.18
C GLY A 101 20.82 27.84 -0.96
N LEU A 102 21.75 26.97 -1.39
CA LEU A 102 21.43 25.77 -2.19
C LEU A 102 21.40 24.47 -1.37
N GLU A 103 21.43 24.56 -0.04
CA GLU A 103 21.53 23.43 0.89
C GLU A 103 20.29 22.52 0.85
N ASP A 104 19.10 23.11 0.68
CA ASP A 104 17.81 22.40 0.68
C ASP A 104 17.35 21.98 -0.74
N VAL A 105 18.23 22.08 -1.74
CA VAL A 105 17.91 21.67 -3.11
C VAL A 105 17.80 20.15 -3.21
N ILE A 106 16.82 19.69 -3.98
CA ILE A 106 16.58 18.28 -4.23
C ILE A 106 17.05 17.92 -5.65
N ALA A 107 17.67 16.76 -5.81
CA ALA A 107 18.04 16.26 -7.12
C ALA A 107 16.78 15.98 -7.98
N GLY A 108 16.88 16.21 -9.28
CA GLY A 108 15.77 16.16 -10.22
C GLY A 108 14.87 17.41 -10.19
N SER A 109 15.06 18.35 -9.27
CA SER A 109 14.28 19.59 -9.23
C SER A 109 14.41 20.36 -10.55
N PRO A 110 13.29 20.82 -11.14
CA PRO A 110 13.31 21.67 -12.32
C PRO A 110 13.89 23.05 -11.96
N VAL A 111 14.60 23.67 -12.90
CA VAL A 111 15.17 25.01 -12.71
C VAL A 111 14.84 25.94 -13.87
N ILE A 112 14.56 27.20 -13.52
CA ILE A 112 14.39 28.31 -14.46
C ILE A 112 15.42 29.37 -14.11
N PHE A 113 16.08 29.90 -15.14
CA PHE A 113 17.01 31.01 -15.00
C PHE A 113 16.34 32.30 -15.47
N VAL A 114 16.48 33.36 -14.69
CA VAL A 114 15.91 34.67 -14.99
C VAL A 114 16.95 35.77 -14.83
N SER A 115 17.03 36.66 -15.81
CA SER A 115 17.94 37.82 -15.78
C SER A 115 17.37 38.98 -14.97
N ASP A 116 16.04 39.20 -15.02
CA ASP A 116 15.34 40.25 -14.25
C ASP A 116 14.75 39.67 -12.94
N GLU A 117 15.05 40.34 -11.82
CA GLU A 117 14.52 40.01 -10.50
C GLU A 117 12.98 40.02 -10.46
N LYS A 118 12.33 40.85 -11.28
CA LYS A 118 10.86 40.92 -11.34
C LYS A 118 10.21 39.62 -11.82
N LEU A 119 10.94 38.79 -12.57
CA LEU A 119 10.44 37.52 -13.11
C LEU A 119 10.61 36.34 -12.15
N ILE A 120 11.30 36.54 -11.02
CA ILE A 120 11.56 35.47 -10.03
C ILE A 120 10.24 34.90 -9.51
N GLU A 121 9.29 35.76 -9.12
CA GLU A 121 8.03 35.31 -8.54
C GLU A 121 7.15 34.54 -9.53
N ASP A 122 7.16 34.93 -10.81
CA ASP A 122 6.46 34.20 -11.85
C ASP A 122 7.12 32.83 -12.13
N ALA A 123 8.46 32.77 -12.10
CA ALA A 123 9.19 31.52 -12.22
C ALA A 123 8.91 30.57 -11.04
N LYS A 124 8.87 31.10 -9.81
CA LYS A 124 8.51 30.31 -8.61
C LYS A 124 7.13 29.68 -8.74
N LYS A 125 6.12 30.46 -9.15
CA LYS A 125 4.76 29.96 -9.36
C LYS A 125 4.69 28.86 -10.41
N LYS A 126 5.40 29.03 -11.53
CA LYS A 126 5.47 28.01 -12.59
C LYS A 126 6.06 26.70 -12.08
N LEU A 127 7.21 26.77 -11.43
CA LEU A 127 7.89 25.57 -10.91
C LEU A 127 7.13 24.91 -9.77
N GLN A 128 6.48 25.70 -8.90
CA GLN A 128 5.64 25.15 -7.84
C GLN A 128 4.49 24.32 -8.41
N LYS A 129 3.84 24.82 -9.47
CA LYS A 129 2.76 24.09 -10.14
C LYS A 129 3.24 22.75 -10.73
N GLU A 130 4.42 22.71 -11.35
CA GLU A 130 5.00 21.45 -11.87
C GLU A 130 5.23 20.41 -10.75
N VAL A 131 5.66 20.85 -9.56
CA VAL A 131 5.82 19.96 -8.40
C VAL A 131 4.48 19.48 -7.85
N GLU A 132 3.49 20.37 -7.75
CA GLU A 132 2.12 20.05 -7.30
C GLU A 132 1.37 19.11 -8.26
N GLU A 133 1.76 19.03 -9.54
CA GLU A 133 1.20 18.07 -10.49
C GLU A 133 1.66 16.62 -10.21
N VAL A 134 2.82 16.46 -9.56
CA VAL A 134 3.38 15.14 -9.18
C VAL A 134 3.07 14.79 -7.72
N GLU A 135 3.20 15.75 -6.80
CA GLU A 135 2.82 15.56 -5.40
C GLU A 135 1.31 15.72 -5.23
N PHE A 136 0.63 14.65 -4.80
CA PHE A 136 -0.83 14.68 -4.64
C PHE A 136 -1.30 13.94 -3.41
N SER A 137 -2.52 14.27 -2.97
CA SER A 137 -3.30 13.52 -2.00
C SER A 137 -4.73 13.36 -2.51
N LEU A 138 -5.20 12.12 -2.58
CA LEU A 138 -6.49 11.71 -3.12
C LEU A 138 -7.28 10.96 -2.05
N ASN A 139 -8.61 11.09 -2.08
CA ASN A 139 -9.46 10.33 -1.17
C ASN A 139 -9.79 8.94 -1.74
N VAL A 140 -8.79 8.07 -1.76
CA VAL A 140 -8.91 6.68 -2.24
C VAL A 140 -8.28 5.70 -1.25
N ASP A 141 -8.74 4.45 -1.27
CA ASP A 141 -8.12 3.34 -0.53
C ASP A 141 -6.88 2.85 -1.28
N GLY A 142 -5.75 3.49 -0.97
CA GLY A 142 -4.47 3.26 -1.62
C GLY A 142 -3.29 3.50 -0.69
N VAL A 143 -2.11 3.15 -1.19
CA VAL A 143 -0.85 3.27 -0.45
C VAL A 143 -0.39 4.73 -0.37
N VAL A 144 0.45 5.03 0.62
CA VAL A 144 1.22 6.28 0.68
C VAL A 144 2.60 6.03 0.06
N ALA A 145 2.96 6.79 -0.97
CA ALA A 145 4.23 6.70 -1.68
C ALA A 145 5.13 7.90 -1.34
N LYS A 146 6.38 7.63 -0.98
CA LYS A 146 7.38 8.65 -0.65
C LYS A 146 8.66 8.40 -1.42
N SER A 147 9.32 9.48 -1.85
CA SER A 147 10.58 9.39 -2.59
C SER A 147 11.54 10.54 -2.27
N ASP A 148 12.80 10.38 -2.62
CA ASP A 148 13.84 11.39 -2.37
C ASP A 148 13.85 12.51 -3.42
N THR A 149 13.42 12.20 -4.64
CA THR A 149 13.49 13.08 -5.81
C THR A 149 12.20 13.03 -6.62
N LEU A 150 11.93 14.08 -7.42
CA LEU A 150 10.72 14.16 -8.23
C LEU A 150 10.65 13.04 -9.28
N GLY A 151 11.74 12.82 -10.01
CA GLY A 151 11.77 11.81 -11.07
C GLY A 151 11.64 10.37 -10.56
N SER A 152 12.16 10.07 -9.37
CA SER A 152 11.95 8.76 -8.75
C SER A 152 10.53 8.60 -8.22
N LEU A 153 9.91 9.67 -7.72
CA LEU A 153 8.51 9.68 -7.32
C LEU A 153 7.60 9.40 -8.52
N GLU A 154 7.84 10.06 -9.66
CA GLU A 154 7.11 9.81 -10.92
C GLU A 154 7.25 8.35 -11.37
N ALA A 155 8.47 7.81 -11.33
CA ALA A 155 8.74 6.43 -11.70
C ALA A 155 8.00 5.44 -10.76
N LEU A 156 8.02 5.71 -9.46
CA LEU A 156 7.31 4.91 -8.45
C LEU A 156 5.79 4.97 -8.68
N ILE A 157 5.23 6.17 -8.87
CA ILE A 157 3.80 6.37 -9.17
C ILE A 157 3.40 5.57 -10.41
N LYS A 158 4.18 5.70 -11.49
CA LYS A 158 3.91 5.00 -12.75
C LYS A 158 3.90 3.49 -12.54
N MET A 159 4.94 2.94 -11.92
CA MET A 159 5.02 1.50 -11.71
C MET A 159 3.92 0.97 -10.77
N LEU A 160 3.53 1.72 -9.73
CA LEU A 160 2.40 1.36 -8.87
C LEU A 160 1.10 1.32 -9.67
N LYS A 161 0.84 2.33 -10.50
CA LYS A 161 -0.33 2.39 -11.39
C LYS A 161 -0.36 1.25 -12.41
N ASP A 162 0.77 0.97 -13.06
CA ASP A 162 0.91 -0.13 -14.04
C ASP A 162 0.63 -1.50 -13.39
N ASN A 163 0.89 -1.63 -12.09
CA ASN A 163 0.60 -2.82 -11.28
C ASN A 163 -0.78 -2.80 -10.60
N GLY A 164 -1.65 -1.83 -10.93
CA GLY A 164 -2.99 -1.73 -10.38
C GLY A 164 -3.03 -1.39 -8.89
N VAL A 165 -1.96 -0.82 -8.33
CA VAL A 165 -1.88 -0.39 -6.93
C VAL A 165 -2.41 1.05 -6.83
N PRO A 166 -3.54 1.28 -6.13
CA PRO A 166 -4.06 2.63 -5.92
C PRO A 166 -3.12 3.42 -5.01
N ILE A 167 -2.97 4.70 -5.30
CA ILE A 167 -2.10 5.61 -4.54
C ILE A 167 -2.98 6.66 -3.90
N ARG A 168 -2.98 6.70 -2.57
CA ARG A 168 -3.68 7.72 -1.80
C ARG A 168 -2.90 9.02 -1.80
N LYS A 169 -1.61 8.93 -1.52
CA LYS A 169 -0.75 10.10 -1.34
C LYS A 169 0.62 9.81 -1.96
N ALA A 170 1.18 10.78 -2.67
CA ALA A 170 2.50 10.68 -3.27
C ALA A 170 3.26 11.99 -3.02
N GLU A 171 4.41 11.93 -2.36
CA GLU A 171 5.14 13.13 -1.93
C GLU A 171 6.65 12.92 -1.83
N ILE A 172 7.44 13.98 -1.99
CA ILE A 172 8.88 13.93 -1.75
C ILE A 172 9.18 14.04 -0.24
N GLY A 173 10.32 13.49 0.16
CA GLY A 173 10.91 13.63 1.49
C GLY A 173 10.69 12.42 2.39
N PRO A 174 11.22 12.48 3.62
CA PRO A 174 11.10 11.38 4.58
C PRO A 174 9.63 11.12 4.95
N VAL A 175 9.36 9.91 5.42
CA VAL A 175 8.05 9.53 5.97
C VAL A 175 7.85 10.21 7.32
N THR A 176 6.76 10.95 7.45
CA THR A 176 6.37 11.72 8.64
C THR A 176 5.18 11.09 9.36
N LYS A 177 4.87 11.54 10.59
CA LYS A 177 3.64 11.12 11.31
C LYS A 177 2.37 11.37 10.48
N GLN A 178 2.32 12.46 9.73
CA GLN A 178 1.15 12.78 8.91
C GLN A 178 0.95 11.74 7.80
N ASP A 179 2.03 11.19 7.26
CA ASP A 179 1.96 10.10 6.27
C ASP A 179 1.41 8.80 6.88
N VAL A 180 1.75 8.53 8.15
CA VAL A 180 1.23 7.39 8.92
C VAL A 180 -0.26 7.56 9.19
N VAL A 181 -0.69 8.76 9.59
CA VAL A 181 -2.12 9.08 9.79
C VAL A 181 -2.89 8.89 8.48
N GLU A 182 -2.37 9.39 7.36
CA GLU A 182 -3.02 9.21 6.06
C GLU A 182 -3.15 7.72 5.67
N ALA A 183 -2.13 6.92 5.92
CA ALA A 183 -2.18 5.47 5.69
C ALA A 183 -3.20 4.77 6.61
N ASP A 184 -3.41 5.23 7.85
CA ASP A 184 -4.39 4.64 8.77
C ASP A 184 -5.85 4.90 8.35
N THR A 185 -6.11 6.03 7.68
CA THR A 185 -7.47 6.36 7.20
C THR A 185 -7.98 5.40 6.11
N VAL A 186 -7.12 4.61 5.48
CA VAL A 186 -7.48 3.63 4.46
C VAL A 186 -8.36 2.54 5.08
N GLN A 187 -9.52 2.27 4.47
CA GLN A 187 -10.49 1.33 5.05
C GLN A 187 -10.06 -0.12 4.86
N GLU A 188 -9.48 -0.45 3.70
CA GLU A 188 -8.93 -1.78 3.44
C GLU A 188 -7.61 -1.97 4.19
N GLU A 189 -7.65 -2.72 5.30
CA GLU A 189 -6.46 -3.07 6.11
C GLU A 189 -5.31 -3.64 5.26
N GLU A 190 -5.63 -4.41 4.23
CA GLU A 190 -4.67 -5.00 3.30
C GLU A 190 -3.96 -3.96 2.43
N ARG A 191 -4.45 -2.73 2.36
CA ARG A 191 -3.84 -1.61 1.60
C ARG A 191 -3.22 -0.55 2.49
N ARG A 192 -3.28 -0.70 3.83
CA ARG A 192 -2.63 0.20 4.80
C ARG A 192 -1.12 0.03 4.77
N ALA A 193 -0.50 0.63 3.75
CA ALA A 193 0.92 0.55 3.54
C ALA A 193 1.56 1.88 3.15
N ILE A 194 2.81 2.04 3.58
CA ILE A 194 3.70 3.13 3.18
C ILE A 194 4.85 2.54 2.38
N ILE A 195 5.10 3.11 1.20
CA ILE A 195 6.16 2.71 0.27
C ILE A 195 7.14 3.87 0.13
N GLY A 196 8.36 3.72 0.65
CA GLY A 196 9.43 4.71 0.57
C GLY A 196 10.55 4.27 -0.38
N PHE A 197 10.78 5.02 -1.45
CA PHE A 197 11.92 4.83 -2.34
C PHE A 197 13.08 5.76 -1.96
N ASN A 198 14.23 5.19 -1.63
CA ASN A 198 15.45 5.92 -1.25
C ASN A 198 15.25 7.01 -0.15
N VAL A 199 14.28 6.81 0.74
CA VAL A 199 13.95 7.73 1.84
C VAL A 199 13.99 7.03 3.18
N SER A 200 14.21 7.81 4.24
CA SER A 200 14.08 7.37 5.63
C SER A 200 12.71 7.69 6.21
N MET A 201 12.42 7.11 7.37
CA MET A 201 11.26 7.44 8.20
C MET A 201 11.73 8.21 9.43
N LEU A 202 10.95 9.20 9.85
CA LEU A 202 11.22 9.90 11.11
C LEU A 202 10.90 8.96 12.28
N SER A 203 11.70 9.02 13.35
CA SER A 203 11.60 8.14 14.52
C SER A 203 10.20 8.12 15.13
N ASP A 204 9.59 9.29 15.20
CA ASP A 204 8.26 9.46 15.76
C ASP A 204 7.14 8.93 14.84
N ALA A 205 7.41 8.85 13.54
CA ALA A 205 6.55 8.17 12.58
C ALA A 205 6.72 6.64 12.68
N GLU A 206 7.94 6.13 12.84
CA GLU A 206 8.22 4.69 13.01
C GLU A 206 7.50 4.10 14.23
N GLU A 207 7.50 4.81 15.36
CA GLU A 207 6.75 4.43 16.55
C GLU A 207 5.25 4.32 16.26
N MET A 208 4.67 5.37 15.68
CA MET A 208 3.23 5.39 15.35
C MET A 208 2.84 4.28 14.36
N ALA A 209 3.67 4.03 13.34
CA ALA A 209 3.39 2.97 12.36
C ALA A 209 3.39 1.58 13.00
N ARG A 210 4.26 1.34 14.00
CA ARG A 210 4.25 0.08 14.78
C ARG A 210 2.99 -0.05 15.63
N ASP A 211 2.60 1.02 16.32
CA ASP A 211 1.41 1.02 17.18
C ASP A 211 0.12 0.80 16.39
N LEU A 212 -0.01 1.48 15.25
CA LEU A 212 -1.16 1.35 14.34
C LEU A 212 -1.05 0.12 13.41
N LYS A 213 0.03 -0.67 13.51
CA LYS A 213 0.31 -1.86 12.70
C LYS A 213 0.28 -1.58 11.19
N ILE A 214 0.71 -0.39 10.77
CA ILE A 214 0.81 -0.02 9.36
C ILE A 214 2.05 -0.67 8.76
N LYS A 215 1.89 -1.31 7.61
CA LYS A 215 3.02 -1.98 6.95
C LYS A 215 3.86 -0.95 6.21
N THR A 216 5.18 -1.00 6.40
CA THR A 216 6.12 -0.11 5.71
C THR A 216 7.07 -0.90 4.82
N PHE A 217 7.41 -0.34 3.66
CA PHE A 217 8.33 -0.90 2.67
C PHE A 217 9.34 0.18 2.28
N PHE A 218 10.63 -0.08 2.50
CA PHE A 218 11.71 0.84 2.17
C PHE A 218 12.77 0.12 1.36
N ASN A 219 13.17 0.72 0.23
CA ASN A 219 14.20 0.17 -0.64
C ASN A 219 14.76 1.27 -1.56
N ASN A 220 15.95 1.05 -2.12
CA ASN A 220 16.53 1.90 -3.16
C ASN A 220 16.29 1.35 -4.57
N ILE A 221 15.42 0.35 -4.70
CA ILE A 221 15.08 -0.32 -5.95
C ILE A 221 13.56 -0.45 -6.08
N ILE A 222 12.97 0.20 -7.11
CA ILE A 222 11.51 0.31 -7.27
C ILE A 222 10.83 -1.06 -7.44
N TYR A 223 11.38 -1.95 -8.27
CA TYR A 223 10.73 -3.24 -8.54
C TYR A 223 10.61 -4.10 -7.27
N ARG A 224 11.61 -4.05 -6.38
CA ARG A 224 11.58 -4.77 -5.10
C ARG A 224 10.47 -4.27 -4.18
N LEU A 225 10.27 -2.95 -4.11
CA LEU A 225 9.18 -2.37 -3.33
C LEU A 225 7.82 -2.91 -3.76
N ILE A 226 7.61 -3.01 -5.08
CA ILE A 226 6.34 -3.46 -5.64
C ILE A 226 6.16 -4.95 -5.43
N GLU A 227 7.19 -5.76 -5.65
CA GLU A 227 7.17 -7.20 -5.39
C GLU A 227 6.88 -7.49 -3.91
N ASP A 228 7.58 -6.82 -2.99
CA ASP A 228 7.40 -6.99 -1.55
C ASP A 228 5.99 -6.58 -1.12
N TYR A 229 5.47 -5.47 -1.65
CA TYR A 229 4.11 -5.01 -1.40
C TYR A 229 3.08 -6.00 -1.93
N GLN A 230 3.20 -6.45 -3.19
CA GLN A 230 2.24 -7.37 -3.81
C GLN A 230 2.20 -8.70 -3.08
N LYS A 231 3.36 -9.24 -2.70
CA LYS A 231 3.46 -10.46 -1.90
C LYS A 231 2.72 -10.29 -0.58
N TRP A 232 3.00 -9.22 0.16
CA TRP A 232 2.32 -8.93 1.42
C TRP A 232 0.82 -8.72 1.25
N PHE A 233 0.39 -8.02 0.20
CA PHE A 233 -1.01 -7.79 -0.12
C PHE A 233 -1.75 -9.11 -0.37
N MET A 234 -1.19 -10.00 -1.18
CA MET A 234 -1.77 -11.32 -1.47
C MET A 234 -1.83 -12.21 -0.22
N ASP A 235 -0.75 -12.26 0.56
CA ASP A 235 -0.70 -13.04 1.81
C ASP A 235 -1.70 -12.51 2.85
N SER A 236 -1.90 -11.19 2.91
CA SER A 236 -2.85 -10.56 3.84
C SER A 236 -4.30 -10.81 3.41
N LYS A 237 -4.57 -10.77 2.10
CA LYS A 237 -5.87 -11.10 1.52
C LYS A 237 -6.26 -12.56 1.78
N GLU A 238 -5.34 -13.50 1.59
CA GLU A 238 -5.61 -14.92 1.86
C GLU A 238 -5.83 -15.17 3.36
N ARG A 239 -5.04 -14.55 4.24
CA ARG A 239 -5.25 -14.63 5.70
C ARG A 239 -6.61 -14.10 6.12
N LYS A 240 -7.06 -12.97 5.55
CA LYS A 240 -8.38 -12.43 5.85
C LYS A 240 -9.49 -13.34 5.34
N LYS A 241 -9.35 -13.89 4.13
CA LYS A 241 -10.28 -14.89 3.58
C LYS A 241 -10.37 -16.11 4.50
N GLN A 242 -9.23 -16.63 4.95
CA GLN A 242 -9.17 -17.78 5.84
C GLN A 242 -9.83 -17.49 7.20
N SER A 243 -9.57 -16.33 7.82
CA SER A 243 -10.21 -15.98 9.10
C SER A 243 -11.72 -15.79 8.96
N LYS A 244 -12.19 -15.29 7.80
CA LYS A 244 -13.63 -15.20 7.49
C LYS A 244 -14.25 -16.59 7.42
N ILE A 245 -13.59 -17.55 6.74
CA ILE A 245 -14.03 -18.95 6.66
C ILE A 245 -14.09 -19.60 8.05
N GLU A 246 -13.07 -19.37 8.88
CA GLU A 246 -13.01 -19.95 10.22
C GLU A 246 -14.18 -19.53 11.09
N LYS A 247 -14.55 -18.25 11.03
CA LYS A 247 -15.67 -17.65 11.77
C LYS A 247 -17.04 -17.93 11.15
N LEU A 248 -17.10 -18.46 9.93
CA LEU A 248 -18.34 -18.71 9.23
C LEU A 248 -19.03 -19.96 9.82
N ILE A 249 -20.32 -19.81 10.16
CA ILE A 249 -21.15 -20.94 10.59
C ILE A 249 -21.39 -21.84 9.38
N ARG A 250 -20.99 -23.11 9.52
CA ARG A 250 -21.09 -24.12 8.45
C ARG A 250 -22.41 -24.89 8.54
N PRO A 251 -22.99 -25.32 7.40
CA PRO A 251 -24.14 -26.22 7.40
C PRO A 251 -23.81 -27.51 8.13
N CYS A 252 -24.64 -27.87 9.11
CA CYS A 252 -24.49 -29.12 9.84
C CYS A 252 -25.85 -29.68 10.24
N LYS A 253 -25.98 -31.00 10.15
CA LYS A 253 -27.13 -31.79 10.60
C LYS A 253 -26.60 -32.93 11.47
N PHE A 254 -27.06 -33.02 12.70
CA PHE A 254 -26.59 -34.01 13.66
C PHE A 254 -27.73 -34.53 14.54
N ARG A 255 -27.60 -35.76 15.03
CA ARG A 255 -28.62 -36.44 15.83
C ARG A 255 -28.13 -36.62 17.26
N VAL A 256 -29.01 -36.39 18.24
CA VAL A 256 -28.77 -36.73 19.65
C VAL A 256 -28.80 -38.25 19.80
N ILE A 257 -27.71 -38.84 20.29
CA ILE A 257 -27.59 -40.29 20.46
C ILE A 257 -28.41 -40.72 21.68
N PRO A 258 -29.41 -41.62 21.53
CA PRO A 258 -30.19 -42.12 22.66
C PRO A 258 -29.33 -42.83 23.71
N GLY A 259 -29.64 -42.62 24.99
CA GLY A 259 -28.92 -43.15 26.14
C GLY A 259 -27.57 -42.48 26.42
N LEU A 260 -27.16 -41.46 25.65
CA LEU A 260 -25.85 -40.82 25.76
C LEU A 260 -25.96 -39.36 26.25
N VAL A 261 -26.78 -39.13 27.28
CA VAL A 261 -26.94 -37.83 27.93
C VAL A 261 -26.16 -37.83 29.25
N PHE A 262 -25.14 -36.99 29.35
CA PHE A 262 -24.28 -36.91 30.53
C PHE A 262 -24.77 -35.88 31.54
N ARG A 263 -25.35 -34.77 31.07
CA ARG A 263 -25.95 -33.72 31.90
C ARG A 263 -27.10 -33.05 31.18
N ASN A 264 -28.22 -32.84 31.88
CA ASN A 264 -29.46 -32.37 31.26
C ASN A 264 -29.55 -30.84 31.08
N ARG A 265 -28.82 -30.04 31.85
CA ARG A 265 -28.83 -28.56 31.78
C ARG A 265 -27.60 -27.96 32.48
N ALA A 266 -27.28 -26.71 32.14
CA ALA A 266 -26.34 -25.82 32.83
C ALA A 266 -24.90 -26.36 32.96
N PRO A 267 -24.15 -26.49 31.84
CA PRO A 267 -24.62 -26.70 30.46
C PRO A 267 -25.19 -28.10 30.21
N ALA A 268 -26.17 -28.27 29.33
CA ALA A 268 -26.50 -29.61 28.82
C ALA A 268 -25.28 -30.24 28.15
N VAL A 269 -24.96 -31.50 28.45
CA VAL A 269 -23.85 -32.26 27.84
C VAL A 269 -24.37 -33.61 27.38
N PHE A 270 -24.30 -33.86 26.07
CA PHE A 270 -24.87 -35.05 25.46
C PHE A 270 -24.07 -35.46 24.22
N GLY A 271 -24.12 -36.74 23.89
CA GLY A 271 -23.49 -37.30 22.72
C GLY A 271 -24.34 -37.10 21.47
N VAL A 272 -23.69 -36.73 20.37
CA VAL A 272 -24.31 -36.53 19.07
C VAL A 272 -23.53 -37.27 17.99
N GLU A 273 -24.24 -37.65 16.93
CA GLU A 273 -23.68 -38.20 15.71
C GLU A 273 -23.87 -37.18 14.58
N ILE A 274 -22.78 -36.75 13.95
CA ILE A 274 -22.83 -35.83 12.82
C ILE A 274 -23.31 -36.60 11.59
N MET A 275 -24.49 -36.25 11.09
CA MET A 275 -25.10 -36.92 9.93
C MET A 275 -24.58 -36.35 8.62
N ASN A 276 -24.50 -35.02 8.53
CA ASN A 276 -24.03 -34.30 7.35
C ASN A 276 -23.39 -32.97 7.74
N GLY A 277 -22.34 -32.56 7.01
CA GLY A 277 -21.66 -31.29 7.16
C GLY A 277 -20.70 -31.22 8.35
N VAL A 278 -20.45 -30.00 8.83
CA VAL A 278 -19.37 -29.71 9.79
C VAL A 278 -19.89 -28.92 11.00
N LEU A 279 -19.79 -29.52 12.19
CA LEU A 279 -20.14 -28.87 13.45
C LEU A 279 -18.91 -28.17 14.04
N LYS A 280 -19.07 -26.91 14.45
CA LYS A 280 -18.05 -26.13 15.17
C LYS A 280 -18.61 -25.59 16.49
N PRO A 281 -17.76 -25.35 17.50
CA PRO A 281 -18.11 -24.48 18.61
C PRO A 281 -18.61 -23.10 18.12
N GLY A 282 -19.60 -22.55 18.80
CA GLY A 282 -20.28 -21.30 18.46
C GLY A 282 -21.44 -21.45 17.45
N THR A 283 -21.67 -22.63 16.87
CA THR A 283 -22.74 -22.84 15.91
C THR A 283 -24.12 -22.74 16.58
N PRO A 284 -25.00 -21.81 16.17
CA PRO A 284 -26.39 -21.77 16.62
C PRO A 284 -27.17 -22.90 15.96
N VAL A 285 -28.06 -23.55 16.71
CA VAL A 285 -28.77 -24.75 16.25
C VAL A 285 -30.25 -24.71 16.61
N LYS A 286 -31.07 -25.32 15.75
CA LYS A 286 -32.50 -25.50 15.94
C LYS A 286 -32.88 -26.96 15.76
N VAL A 287 -34.00 -27.37 16.35
CA VAL A 287 -34.57 -28.70 16.13
C VAL A 287 -35.20 -28.74 14.74
N GLU A 288 -34.84 -29.73 13.92
CA GLU A 288 -35.27 -29.84 12.51
C GLU A 288 -36.80 -29.94 12.39
N LYS A 289 -37.42 -30.84 13.17
CA LYS A 289 -38.86 -31.10 13.08
C LYS A 289 -39.74 -29.95 13.57
N SER A 290 -39.32 -29.27 14.64
CA SER A 290 -40.13 -28.21 15.26
C SER A 290 -39.73 -26.80 14.82
N GLY A 291 -38.56 -26.65 14.18
CA GLY A 291 -37.99 -25.37 13.80
C GLY A 291 -37.53 -24.50 14.98
N LYS A 292 -37.65 -25.00 16.22
CA LYS A 292 -37.38 -24.23 17.44
C LYS A 292 -35.88 -24.02 17.66
N ASP A 293 -35.49 -22.78 17.89
CA ASP A 293 -34.13 -22.42 18.32
C ASP A 293 -33.86 -22.98 19.73
N VAL A 294 -32.72 -23.64 19.89
CA VAL A 294 -32.32 -24.28 21.15
C VAL A 294 -30.95 -23.80 21.63
N GLY A 295 -30.44 -22.69 21.09
CA GLY A 295 -29.19 -22.05 21.53
C GLY A 295 -28.00 -22.40 20.64
N LYS A 296 -26.80 -22.31 21.21
CA LYS A 296 -25.54 -22.52 20.48
C LYS A 296 -24.72 -23.64 21.11
N VAL A 297 -23.87 -24.25 20.30
CA VAL A 297 -22.89 -25.24 20.79
C VAL A 297 -21.71 -24.52 21.42
N ASP A 298 -21.45 -24.73 22.70
CA ASP A 298 -20.34 -24.08 23.41
C ASP A 298 -19.02 -24.82 23.21
N GLN A 299 -19.03 -26.15 23.32
CA GLN A 299 -17.85 -27.00 23.12
C GLN A 299 -18.22 -28.29 22.40
N VAL A 300 -17.25 -28.82 21.66
CA VAL A 300 -17.32 -30.13 21.00
C VAL A 300 -16.12 -30.94 21.49
N GLN A 301 -16.38 -32.15 21.97
CA GLN A 301 -15.37 -33.06 22.53
C GLN A 301 -15.40 -34.41 21.84
N LYS A 302 -14.21 -34.90 21.47
CA LYS A 302 -14.00 -36.27 20.98
C LYS A 302 -13.02 -36.95 21.92
N GLU A 303 -13.45 -38.06 22.53
CA GLU A 303 -12.63 -38.83 23.48
C GLU A 303 -12.07 -37.97 24.64
N GLY A 304 -12.86 -37.03 25.14
CA GLY A 304 -12.49 -36.16 26.25
C GLY A 304 -11.55 -34.99 25.89
N LYS A 305 -11.21 -34.81 24.60
CA LYS A 305 -10.42 -33.66 24.13
C LYS A 305 -11.31 -32.68 23.36
N ASN A 306 -11.15 -31.39 23.66
CA ASN A 306 -11.80 -30.32 22.91
C ASN A 306 -11.28 -30.31 21.48
N ILE A 307 -12.21 -30.27 20.52
CA ILE A 307 -11.93 -30.19 19.09
C ILE A 307 -12.60 -28.96 18.47
N ASN A 308 -11.98 -28.41 17.43
CA ASN A 308 -12.48 -27.21 16.77
C ASN A 308 -13.53 -27.50 15.69
N GLU A 309 -13.60 -28.74 15.20
CA GLU A 309 -14.58 -29.18 14.22
C GLU A 309 -14.87 -30.68 14.36
N ALA A 310 -16.12 -31.08 14.13
CA ALA A 310 -16.55 -32.47 13.96
C ALA A 310 -17.23 -32.64 12.59
N LYS A 311 -16.93 -33.75 11.90
CA LYS A 311 -17.35 -34.01 10.51
C LYS A 311 -18.35 -35.15 10.46
N THR A 312 -19.03 -35.29 9.32
CA THR A 312 -19.92 -36.42 9.01
C THR A 312 -19.33 -37.77 9.42
N GLY A 313 -20.12 -38.53 10.19
CA GLY A 313 -19.74 -39.82 10.78
C GLY A 313 -19.09 -39.73 12.16
N ASP A 314 -18.66 -38.55 12.61
CA ASP A 314 -18.10 -38.39 13.96
C ASP A 314 -19.19 -38.53 15.03
N LYS A 315 -18.85 -39.23 16.11
CA LYS A 315 -19.61 -39.28 17.35
C LYS A 315 -18.86 -38.48 18.41
N VAL A 316 -19.47 -37.39 18.87
CA VAL A 316 -18.83 -36.39 19.74
C VAL A 316 -19.76 -35.99 20.86
N ALA A 317 -19.21 -35.56 22.00
CA ALA A 317 -19.99 -34.92 23.05
C ALA A 317 -20.07 -33.43 22.77
N VAL A 318 -21.26 -32.84 22.91
CA VAL A 318 -21.48 -31.40 22.77
C VAL A 318 -21.96 -30.82 24.08
N SER A 319 -21.55 -29.59 24.38
CA SER A 319 -22.08 -28.81 25.50
C SER A 319 -22.89 -27.61 25.01
N MET A 320 -24.03 -27.34 25.65
CA MET A 320 -24.90 -26.19 25.34
C MET A 320 -25.50 -25.60 26.62
N ASP A 321 -25.37 -24.30 26.85
CA ASP A 321 -25.89 -23.64 28.05
C ASP A 321 -27.42 -23.48 28.06
N GLU A 322 -28.03 -23.16 26.92
CA GLU A 322 -29.43 -22.76 26.84
C GLU A 322 -30.46 -23.91 26.94
N PRO A 323 -30.30 -25.07 26.26
CA PRO A 323 -31.35 -26.08 26.22
C PRO A 323 -31.37 -26.95 27.47
N THR A 324 -32.55 -27.54 27.76
CA THR A 324 -32.69 -28.63 28.72
C THR A 324 -33.08 -29.91 27.98
N ILE A 325 -32.27 -30.97 28.13
CA ILE A 325 -32.55 -32.29 27.56
C ILE A 325 -33.77 -32.90 28.27
N GLY A 326 -34.70 -33.45 27.49
CA GLY A 326 -36.01 -33.92 27.92
C GLY A 326 -37.13 -32.87 27.88
N ARG A 327 -36.83 -31.59 27.57
CA ARG A 327 -37.84 -30.53 27.42
C ARG A 327 -37.74 -29.77 26.10
N GLN A 328 -36.57 -29.20 25.78
CA GLN A 328 -36.35 -28.48 24.52
C GLN A 328 -35.75 -29.37 23.43
N ILE A 329 -34.95 -30.35 23.84
CA ILE A 329 -34.30 -31.34 22.98
C ILE A 329 -34.61 -32.71 23.58
N GLN A 330 -35.03 -33.67 22.76
CA GLN A 330 -35.21 -35.06 23.16
C GLN A 330 -34.08 -35.95 22.60
N GLU A 331 -33.88 -37.10 23.22
CA GLU A 331 -32.99 -38.12 22.66
C GLU A 331 -33.51 -38.59 21.29
N GLY A 332 -32.62 -38.74 20.31
CA GLY A 332 -32.99 -39.06 18.94
C GLY A 332 -33.43 -37.86 18.09
N ASP A 333 -33.59 -36.67 18.67
CA ASP A 333 -33.88 -35.46 17.89
C ASP A 333 -32.73 -35.14 16.93
N VAL A 334 -33.12 -34.59 15.77
CA VAL A 334 -32.18 -34.07 14.77
C VAL A 334 -32.12 -32.56 14.91
N LEU A 335 -30.90 -32.06 15.07
CA LEU A 335 -30.55 -30.65 15.19
C LEU A 335 -29.85 -30.21 13.91
N VAL A 336 -30.18 -28.99 13.47
CA VAL A 336 -29.58 -28.37 12.28
C VAL A 336 -29.03 -26.99 12.61
N SER A 337 -27.91 -26.62 11.99
CA SER A 337 -27.33 -25.28 12.11
C SER A 337 -28.29 -24.21 11.59
N ILE A 338 -28.37 -23.08 12.29
CA ILE A 338 -29.14 -21.91 11.85
C ILE A 338 -28.28 -21.09 10.87
N ILE A 339 -28.68 -21.08 9.60
CA ILE A 339 -28.01 -20.31 8.54
C ILE A 339 -28.87 -19.11 8.16
N THR A 340 -28.35 -17.90 8.41
CA THR A 340 -29.01 -16.62 8.07
C THR A 340 -28.59 -16.13 6.69
N ARG A 341 -29.33 -15.17 6.11
CA ARG A 341 -29.00 -14.58 4.79
C ARG A 341 -27.56 -14.03 4.70
N GLY A 342 -27.06 -13.41 5.78
CA GLY A 342 -25.67 -12.92 5.83
C GLY A 342 -24.64 -14.05 5.77
N ILE A 343 -24.92 -15.18 6.42
CA ILE A 343 -24.06 -16.38 6.38
C ILE A 343 -24.09 -17.02 4.98
N ILE A 344 -25.25 -17.04 4.30
CA ILE A 344 -25.36 -17.56 2.92
C ILE A 344 -24.44 -16.79 1.97
N GLN A 345 -24.40 -15.46 2.07
CA GLN A 345 -23.51 -14.66 1.23
C GLN A 345 -22.04 -15.02 1.46
N GLY A 346 -21.63 -15.17 2.73
CA GLY A 346 -20.29 -15.64 3.08
C GLY A 346 -20.00 -17.05 2.57
N LEU A 347 -20.97 -17.97 2.64
CA LEU A 347 -20.83 -19.34 2.13
C LEU A 347 -20.68 -19.38 0.60
N LYS A 348 -21.35 -18.47 -0.13
CA LYS A 348 -21.21 -18.35 -1.58
C LYS A 348 -19.81 -17.90 -2.00
N GLU A 349 -19.17 -17.01 -1.23
CA GLU A 349 -17.79 -16.56 -1.49
C GLU A 349 -16.74 -17.68 -1.34
N VAL A 350 -17.10 -18.79 -0.69
CA VAL A 350 -16.21 -19.91 -0.34
C VAL A 350 -16.79 -21.26 -0.78
N TRP A 351 -17.71 -21.24 -1.74
CA TRP A 351 -18.45 -22.42 -2.20
C TRP A 351 -17.55 -23.56 -2.69
N ASP A 352 -16.44 -23.20 -3.31
CA ASP A 352 -15.37 -24.09 -3.77
C ASP A 352 -14.69 -24.85 -2.62
N LYS A 353 -14.68 -24.28 -1.42
CA LYS A 353 -14.07 -24.87 -0.22
C LYS A 353 -15.05 -25.69 0.65
N LEU A 354 -16.35 -25.75 0.30
CA LEU A 354 -17.35 -26.55 1.03
C LEU A 354 -17.34 -28.04 0.60
N GLN A 355 -17.62 -28.93 1.55
CA GLN A 355 -17.83 -30.35 1.31
C GLN A 355 -19.16 -30.60 0.60
N ASP A 356 -19.27 -31.72 -0.11
CA ASP A 356 -20.43 -32.02 -0.95
C ASP A 356 -21.72 -32.26 -0.15
N ASP A 357 -21.59 -32.78 1.07
CA ASP A 357 -22.69 -32.96 2.01
C ASP A 357 -23.17 -31.62 2.60
N GLU A 358 -22.29 -30.65 2.84
CA GLU A 358 -22.68 -29.28 3.19
C GLU A 358 -23.46 -28.61 2.05
N LYS A 359 -23.00 -28.77 0.81
CA LYS A 359 -23.70 -28.26 -0.38
C LYS A 359 -25.06 -28.94 -0.54
N ALA A 360 -25.16 -30.23 -0.24
CA ALA A 360 -26.41 -30.96 -0.26
C ALA A 360 -27.40 -30.44 0.80
N LEU A 361 -26.94 -30.19 2.04
CA LEU A 361 -27.75 -29.59 3.10
C LEU A 361 -28.29 -28.21 2.71
N LEU A 362 -27.45 -27.37 2.10
CA LEU A 362 -27.87 -26.05 1.64
C LEU A 362 -28.98 -26.11 0.57
N LYS A 363 -28.91 -27.09 -0.33
CA LYS A 363 -29.95 -27.37 -1.33
C LYS A 363 -31.22 -27.95 -0.69
N GLU A 364 -31.07 -28.90 0.23
CA GLU A 364 -32.17 -29.50 1.00
C GLU A 364 -32.97 -28.43 1.75
N TRP A 365 -32.29 -27.43 2.31
CA TRP A 365 -32.91 -26.33 3.03
C TRP A 365 -33.43 -25.20 2.12
N GLY A 366 -33.28 -25.32 0.79
CA GLY A 366 -33.72 -24.32 -0.19
C GLY A 366 -33.01 -22.97 -0.06
N LEU A 367 -31.77 -22.97 0.46
CA LEU A 367 -31.00 -21.74 0.72
C LEU A 367 -30.11 -21.33 -0.46
N VAL A 368 -29.89 -22.22 -1.43
CA VAL A 368 -29.00 -22.04 -2.59
C VAL A 368 -29.57 -22.70 -3.83
#